data_AF-A0A2W4BAW6-F1
#
_entry.id   AF-A0A2W4BAW6-F1
#
_cell.length_a   1.000
_cell.length_b   1.000
_cell.length_c   1.000
_cell.angle_alpha   90.00
_cell.angle_beta   90.00
_cell.angle_gamma   90.00
#
_symmetry.space_group_name_H-M   'P 1'
#
loop_
_entity.id
_entity.type
_entity.pdbx_description
1 polymer ?
#
loop_
_entity_poly.entity_id
_entity_poly.type
_entity_poly.pdbx_seq_one_letter_code
_entity_poly.pdbx_strand_id
1 'polypeptide(L)'
;LVENTSADFEVVGILPNQMTKGGSIDTTSLNDAYTIFGKENVFENILPFKKPIQNIPRQGVTFEGYWNSKMFTDTLIPITKELVTRISLIEGD
;
A
#
# COMPACT_ATOMS: atom_id res chain seq x y z
N LEU A 1 -15.49 16.46 0.55
CA LEU A 1 -15.28 16.70 -0.90
C LEU A 1 -15.38 15.35 -1.64
N VAL A 2 -16.56 14.74 -1.66
CA VAL A 2 -16.95 13.64 -2.57
C VAL A 2 -18.48 13.67 -2.65
N GLU A 3 -19.07 14.75 -3.18
CA GLU A 3 -20.55 14.85 -3.26
C GLU A 3 -21.07 15.24 -4.64
N ASN A 4 -20.23 15.32 -5.69
CA ASN A 4 -20.73 15.69 -7.02
C ASN A 4 -19.82 15.24 -8.17
N THR A 5 -19.48 13.97 -8.20
CA THR A 5 -18.97 13.34 -9.43
C THR A 5 -19.85 12.14 -9.70
N SER A 6 -20.55 12.13 -10.84
CA SER A 6 -21.20 10.94 -11.42
C SER A 6 -20.16 9.91 -11.89
N ALA A 7 -19.06 9.79 -11.16
CA ALA A 7 -17.98 8.87 -11.43
C ALA A 7 -18.34 7.54 -10.78
N ASP A 8 -18.22 6.46 -11.53
CA ASP A 8 -18.33 5.12 -11.00
C ASP A 8 -17.26 4.96 -9.90
N PHE A 9 -17.70 4.54 -8.71
CA PHE A 9 -16.82 4.35 -7.58
C PHE A 9 -16.36 2.90 -7.57
N GLU A 10 -15.05 2.71 -7.65
CA GLU A 10 -14.43 1.39 -7.65
C GLU A 10 -13.36 1.26 -6.57
N VAL A 11 -13.29 0.08 -5.99
CA VAL A 11 -12.29 -0.26 -4.97
C VAL A 11 -11.12 -0.96 -5.66
N VAL A 12 -9.98 -0.29 -5.72
CA VAL A 12 -8.77 -0.81 -6.39
C VAL A 12 -8.11 -1.97 -5.63
N GLY A 13 -8.30 -2.03 -4.31
CA GLY A 13 -7.84 -3.11 -3.46
C GLY A 13 -7.58 -2.69 -2.02
N ILE A 14 -7.08 -3.63 -1.23
CA ILE A 14 -6.81 -3.48 0.20
C ILE A 14 -5.31 -3.47 0.43
N LEU A 15 -4.77 -2.35 0.88
CA LEU A 15 -3.34 -2.21 1.18
C LEU A 15 -3.05 -2.54 2.65
N PRO A 16 -2.31 -3.64 2.94
CA PRO A 16 -1.83 -3.87 4.30
C PRO A 16 -0.81 -2.80 4.68
N ASN A 17 -1.02 -2.17 5.84
CA ASN A 17 -0.25 -1.01 6.27
C ASN A 17 0.29 -1.19 7.70
N GLN A 18 1.46 -0.59 7.96
CA GLN A 18 2.16 -0.59 9.24
C GLN A 18 2.41 -2.00 9.79
N MET A 19 2.67 -2.96 8.89
CA MET A 19 2.93 -4.34 9.27
C MET A 19 4.35 -4.50 9.80
N THR A 20 4.50 -5.18 10.93
CA THR A 20 5.78 -5.55 11.52
C THR A 20 6.25 -6.90 10.98
N LYS A 21 7.56 -7.01 10.69
CA LYS A 21 8.11 -8.26 10.15
C LYS A 21 8.10 -9.35 11.22
N GLY A 22 7.30 -10.40 11.01
CA GLY A 22 7.24 -11.57 11.90
C GLY A 22 6.32 -11.41 13.11
N GLY A 23 5.46 -10.39 13.15
CA GLY A 23 4.39 -10.30 14.13
C GLY A 23 3.33 -11.38 13.87
N SER A 24 3.03 -12.21 14.87
CA SER A 24 2.00 -13.26 14.75
C SER A 24 0.63 -12.66 14.48
N ILE A 25 0.29 -11.54 15.15
CA ILE A 25 -0.97 -10.81 14.97
C ILE A 25 -1.10 -10.24 13.56
N ASP A 26 -0.02 -9.64 13.04
CA ASP A 26 0.00 -9.10 11.68
C ASP A 26 -0.21 -10.20 10.64
N THR A 27 0.41 -11.37 10.87
CA THR A 27 0.25 -12.52 9.98
C THR A 27 -1.20 -13.04 10.01
N THR A 28 -1.82 -13.14 11.18
CA THR A 28 -3.23 -13.52 11.31
C THR A 28 -4.14 -12.52 10.61
N SER A 29 -3.95 -11.22 10.87
CA SER A 29 -4.77 -10.16 10.27
C SER A 29 -4.68 -10.17 8.74
N LEU A 30 -3.50 -10.45 8.19
CA LEU A 30 -3.30 -10.57 6.75
C LEU A 30 -3.99 -11.81 6.17
N ASN A 31 -3.92 -12.95 6.86
CA ASN A 31 -4.63 -14.17 6.44
C ASN A 31 -6.16 -14.01 6.52
N ASP A 32 -6.65 -13.29 7.52
CA ASP A 32 -8.07 -12.95 7.65
C ASP A 32 -8.49 -12.07 6.47
N ALA A 33 -7.68 -11.07 6.11
CA ALA A 33 -7.95 -10.23 4.94
C ALA A 33 -8.00 -11.03 3.64
N TYR A 34 -7.05 -11.95 3.42
CA TYR A 34 -7.09 -12.84 2.26
C TYR A 34 -8.34 -13.73 2.23
N THR A 35 -8.81 -14.16 3.39
CA THR A 35 -10.01 -15.01 3.51
C THR A 35 -11.29 -14.23 3.27
N ILE A 36 -11.39 -13.02 3.82
CA ILE A 36 -12.61 -12.19 3.76
C ILE A 36 -12.76 -11.54 2.38
N PHE A 37 -11.67 -11.05 1.81
CA PHE A 37 -11.70 -10.20 0.62
C PHE A 37 -11.21 -10.90 -0.65
N GLY A 38 -10.64 -12.10 -0.56
CA GLY A 38 -9.95 -12.73 -1.68
C GLY A 38 -8.51 -12.22 -1.78
N LYS A 39 -7.58 -13.13 -2.06
CA LYS A 39 -6.14 -12.81 -2.07
C LYS A 39 -5.79 -11.79 -3.15
N GLU A 40 -6.44 -11.87 -4.30
CA GLU A 40 -6.30 -10.99 -5.46
C GLU A 40 -6.69 -9.53 -5.16
N ASN A 41 -7.61 -9.31 -4.21
CA ASN A 41 -8.05 -7.97 -3.84
C ASN A 41 -7.16 -7.33 -2.76
N VAL A 42 -6.22 -8.07 -2.20
CA VAL A 42 -5.23 -7.56 -1.24
C VAL A 42 -3.92 -7.29 -1.98
N PHE A 43 -3.29 -6.16 -1.66
CA PHE A 43 -2.01 -5.81 -2.27
C PHE A 43 -0.92 -6.81 -1.88
N GLU A 44 -0.13 -7.24 -2.86
CA GLU A 44 1.05 -8.08 -2.62
C GLU A 44 2.15 -7.28 -1.92
N ASN A 45 2.30 -6.01 -2.30
CA ASN A 45 3.25 -5.09 -1.69
C ASN A 45 2.65 -4.45 -0.43
N ILE A 46 3.35 -4.60 0.69
CA ILE A 46 2.90 -4.14 2.01
C ILE A 46 3.64 -2.87 2.40
N LEU A 47 2.94 -1.92 3.03
CA LEU A 47 3.58 -0.77 3.67
C LEU A 47 4.09 -1.17 5.07
N PRO A 48 5.41 -1.28 5.29
CA PRO A 48 5.96 -1.82 6.53
C PRO A 48 5.99 -0.77 7.65
N PHE A 49 6.00 -1.26 8.89
CA PHE A 49 6.29 -0.45 10.07
C PHE A 49 7.79 -0.11 10.12
N LYS A 50 8.20 1.02 9.52
CA LYS A 50 9.60 1.50 9.53
C LYS A 50 9.69 3.00 9.79
N LYS A 51 10.75 3.41 10.51
CA LYS A 51 11.01 4.82 10.87
C LYS A 51 10.98 5.81 9.69
N PRO A 52 11.59 5.51 8.52
CA PRO A 52 11.52 6.43 7.38
C PRO A 52 10.08 6.76 6.97
N ILE A 53 9.18 5.77 6.93
CA ILE A 53 7.76 5.96 6.59
C ILE A 53 7.06 6.80 7.67
N GLN A 54 7.32 6.49 8.94
CA GLN A 54 6.73 7.20 10.08
C GLN A 54 7.20 8.65 10.20
N ASN A 55 8.36 8.98 9.65
CA ASN A 55 8.89 10.34 9.65
C ASN A 55 8.30 11.21 8.53
N ILE A 56 7.71 10.63 7.48
CA ILE A 56 7.16 11.38 6.33
C ILE A 56 6.18 12.48 6.77
N PRO A 57 5.20 12.23 7.67
CA PRO A 57 4.27 13.29 8.10
C PRO A 57 4.94 14.51 8.73
N ARG A 58 6.11 14.32 9.36
CA ARG A 58 6.84 15.39 10.05
C ARG A 58 7.89 16.07 9.16
N GLN A 59 8.60 15.29 8.34
CA GLN A 59 9.77 15.75 7.59
C GLN A 59 9.48 15.95 6.10
N GLY A 60 8.29 15.57 5.65
CA GLY A 60 7.97 15.47 4.24
C GLY A 60 8.60 14.24 3.58
N VAL A 61 8.26 14.09 2.32
CA VAL A 61 8.78 13.06 1.42
C VAL A 61 10.15 13.55 0.91
N THR A 62 11.23 12.81 1.18
CA THR A 62 12.58 13.16 0.72
C THR A 62 13.37 11.92 0.31
N PHE A 63 14.16 12.02 -0.76
CA PHE A 63 15.08 10.96 -1.21
C PHE A 63 16.45 11.04 -0.53
N GLU A 64 16.71 12.11 0.22
CA GLU A 64 18.00 12.34 0.84
C GLU A 64 18.27 11.31 1.94
N GLY A 65 19.47 10.74 1.91
CA GLY A 65 19.90 9.72 2.86
C GLY A 65 19.57 8.29 2.44
N TYR A 66 20.48 7.38 2.76
CA TYR A 66 20.42 5.98 2.37
C TYR A 66 19.08 5.30 2.75
N TRP A 67 18.60 5.53 3.97
CA TRP A 67 17.37 4.89 4.47
C TRP A 67 16.10 5.37 3.79
N ASN A 68 16.06 6.65 3.41
CA ASN A 68 14.93 7.21 2.70
C ASN A 68 14.91 6.70 1.27
N SER A 69 16.03 6.82 0.54
CA SER A 69 16.19 6.25 -0.80
C SER A 69 15.83 4.76 -0.84
N LYS A 70 16.33 3.97 0.12
CA LYS A 70 16.00 2.55 0.25
C LYS A 70 14.51 2.30 0.50
N MET A 71 13.84 3.12 1.31
CA MET A 71 12.39 3.03 1.52
C MET A 71 11.61 3.28 0.22
N PHE A 72 12.03 4.21 -0.63
CA PHE A 72 11.37 4.38 -1.95
C PHE A 72 11.54 3.14 -2.81
N THR A 73 12.78 2.71 -3.02
CA THR A 73 13.09 1.60 -3.92
C THR A 73 12.48 0.29 -3.45
N ASP A 74 12.52 -0.01 -2.15
CA ASP A 74 12.09 -1.29 -1.60
C ASP A 74 10.60 -1.31 -1.22
N THR A 75 9.89 -0.19 -1.25
CA THR A 75 8.51 -0.13 -0.74
C THR A 75 7.59 0.77 -1.55
N LEU A 76 7.83 2.09 -1.58
CA LEU A 76 6.87 3.00 -2.21
C LEU A 76 6.77 2.79 -3.72
N ILE A 77 7.89 2.57 -4.41
CA ILE A 77 7.89 2.30 -5.85
C ILE A 77 7.14 0.99 -6.18
N PRO A 78 7.42 -0.15 -5.51
CA PRO A 78 6.63 -1.38 -5.70
C PRO A 78 5.12 -1.22 -5.47
N ILE A 79 4.71 -0.58 -4.37
CA ILE A 79 3.28 -0.34 -4.06
C ILE A 79 2.64 0.53 -5.16
N THR A 80 3.30 1.60 -5.57
CA THR A 80 2.79 2.49 -6.63
C THR A 80 2.67 1.76 -7.96
N LYS A 81 3.65 0.91 -8.32
CA LYS A 81 3.57 0.10 -9.55
C LYS A 81 2.37 -0.83 -9.52
N GLU A 82 2.16 -1.52 -8.41
CA GLU A 82 1.00 -2.39 -8.24
C GLU A 82 -0.32 -1.61 -8.31
N LEU A 83 -0.40 -0.44 -7.66
CA LEU A 83 -1.56 0.45 -7.74
C LEU A 83 -1.90 0.83 -9.19
N VAL A 84 -0.90 1.29 -9.94
CA VAL A 84 -1.09 1.67 -11.35
C VAL A 84 -1.53 0.47 -12.18
N THR A 85 -0.91 -0.70 -11.99
CA THR A 85 -1.32 -1.93 -12.68
C THR A 85 -2.78 -2.30 -12.38
N ARG A 86 -3.21 -2.21 -11.12
CA ARG A 86 -4.60 -2.49 -10.73
C ARG A 86 -5.57 -1.51 -11.37
N ILE A 87 -5.24 -0.22 -11.41
CA ILE A 87 -6.06 0.81 -12.08
C ILE A 87 -6.16 0.49 -13.58
N SER A 88 -5.05 0.19 -14.26
CA SER A 88 -5.09 -0.16 -15.69
C SER A 88 -5.98 -1.37 -15.99
N LEU A 89 -5.93 -2.40 -15.14
CA LEU A 89 -6.79 -3.59 -15.28
C LEU A 89 -8.29 -3.26 -15.14
N ILE A 90 -8.61 -2.27 -14.31
CA ILE A 90 -9.99 -1.82 -14.06
C ILE A 90 -10.50 -0.98 -15.24
N GLU A 91 -9.69 -0.04 -15.71
CA GLU A 91 -10.02 0.85 -16.84
C GLU A 91 -10.01 0.12 -18.20
N GLY A 92 -9.42 -1.09 -18.26
CA GLY A 92 -9.36 -1.92 -19.46
C GLY A 92 -8.22 -1.56 -20.43
N ASP A 93 -7.13 -0.98 -19.89
CA ASP A 93 -5.90 -0.63 -20.62
C ASP A 93 -4.88 -1.79 -20.72
#